data_AF-A0A841B1N3-F1
#
_entry.id   AF-A0A841B1N3-F1
#
_cell.length_a   1.000
_cell.length_b   1.000
_cell.length_c   1.000
_cell.angle_alpha   90.00
_cell.angle_beta   90.00
_cell.angle_gamma   90.00
#
_symmetry.space_group_name_H-M   'P 1'
#
loop_
_entity.id
_entity.type
_entity.pdbx_description
1 polymer ?
#
loop_
_entity_poly.entity_id
_entity_poly.type
_entity_poly.pdbx_seq_one_letter_code
_entity_poly.pdbx_strand_id
1 'polypeptide(L)'
;MIENRTVYRAEDGEHVGFVVPAPDTRWQALTVFGYPLGGPAAFDDSVALLEAEGLAVLADRWSVKHGEDWFTCRLVETSPETVVVQISDFGAEDFGKRIRLERPGPEVLKRA
;
A
#
# COMPACT_ATOMS: atom_id res chain seq x y z
N MET A 1 -15.19 -8.14 -15.65
CA MET A 1 -14.09 -7.39 -15.01
C MET A 1 -14.64 -6.85 -13.71
N ILE A 2 -14.00 -7.12 -12.58
CA ILE A 2 -14.41 -6.50 -11.32
C ILE A 2 -13.97 -5.04 -11.41
N GLU A 3 -14.93 -4.12 -11.36
CA GLU A 3 -14.67 -2.69 -11.54
C GLU A 3 -14.11 -2.13 -10.23
N ASN A 4 -12.81 -1.87 -10.21
CA ASN A 4 -12.18 -1.16 -9.11
C ASN A 4 -12.69 0.28 -9.14
N ARG A 5 -13.18 0.79 -8.01
CA ARG A 5 -13.63 2.18 -7.90
C ARG A 5 -12.51 3.03 -7.32
N THR A 6 -12.03 3.98 -8.11
CA THR A 6 -11.08 4.99 -7.65
C THR A 6 -11.75 5.91 -6.63
N VAL A 7 -11.06 6.17 -5.52
CA VAL A 7 -11.52 7.06 -4.45
C VAL A 7 -10.68 8.34 -4.47
N TYR A 8 -11.37 9.48 -4.45
CA TYR A 8 -10.76 10.79 -4.36
C TYR A 8 -11.19 11.45 -3.06
N ARG A 9 -10.26 12.08 -2.35
CA ARG A 9 -10.56 12.83 -1.11
C ARG A 9 -11.48 14.00 -1.45
N ALA A 10 -12.54 14.17 -0.66
CA ALA A 10 -13.54 15.21 -0.92
C ALA A 10 -13.00 16.65 -0.84
N GLU A 11 -11.98 16.89 -0.02
CA GLU A 11 -11.44 18.24 0.27
C GLU A 11 -10.68 18.85 -0.92
N ASP A 12 -9.87 18.05 -1.62
CA ASP A 12 -8.93 18.52 -2.64
C ASP A 12 -9.00 17.73 -3.96
N GLY A 13 -9.81 16.66 -4.01
CA GLY A 13 -9.92 15.79 -5.17
C GLY A 13 -8.70 14.89 -5.38
N GLU A 14 -7.82 14.74 -4.39
CA GLU A 14 -6.63 13.93 -4.53
C GLU A 14 -6.96 12.43 -4.53
N HIS A 15 -6.30 11.65 -5.40
CA HIS A 15 -6.49 10.20 -5.48
C HIS A 15 -5.89 9.52 -4.25
N VAL A 16 -6.74 8.90 -3.42
CA VAL A 16 -6.33 8.29 -2.15
C VAL A 16 -6.30 6.75 -2.18
N GLY A 17 -6.80 6.14 -3.26
CA GLY A 17 -6.71 4.70 -3.49
C GLY A 17 -7.92 4.14 -4.22
N PHE A 18 -8.19 2.85 -3.98
CA PHE A 18 -9.26 2.11 -4.66
C PHE A 18 -10.09 1.32 -3.66
N VAL A 19 -11.35 1.09 -3.98
CA VAL A 19 -12.16 0.06 -3.32
C VAL A 19 -12.56 -1.02 -4.31
N VAL A 20 -12.42 -2.27 -3.89
CA VAL A 20 -12.78 -3.44 -4.69
C VAL A 20 -13.77 -4.33 -3.93
N PRO A 21 -14.72 -5.01 -4.61
CA PRO A 21 -15.58 -5.99 -3.98
C PRO A 21 -14.80 -7.09 -3.25
N ALA A 22 -15.27 -7.43 -2.05
CA ALA A 22 -14.80 -8.54 -1.23
C ALA A 22 -15.99 -9.48 -0.90
N PRO A 23 -15.75 -10.67 -0.30
CA PRO A 23 -16.83 -11.57 0.12
C PRO A 23 -17.87 -10.89 1.03
N ASP A 24 -19.04 -11.51 1.15
CA ASP A 24 -20.11 -11.07 2.08
C ASP A 24 -20.59 -9.63 1.86
N THR A 25 -20.64 -9.20 0.59
CA THR A 25 -21.05 -7.83 0.19
C THR A 25 -20.19 -6.72 0.82
N ARG A 26 -18.95 -7.05 1.20
CA ARG A 26 -17.97 -6.11 1.74
C ARG A 26 -17.11 -5.52 0.63
N TRP A 27 -16.30 -4.54 1.01
CA TRP A 27 -15.35 -3.85 0.16
C TRP A 27 -13.98 -3.86 0.82
N GLN A 28 -12.94 -4.08 0.01
CA GLN A 28 -11.56 -3.96 0.43
C GLN A 28 -11.01 -2.62 -0.03
N ALA A 29 -10.56 -1.81 0.92
CA ALA A 29 -9.76 -0.63 0.64
C ALA A 29 -8.34 -1.05 0.21
N LEU A 30 -7.87 -0.46 -0.90
CA LEU A 30 -6.54 -0.63 -1.43
C LEU A 30 -5.87 0.73 -1.53
N THR A 31 -4.60 0.81 -1.14
CA THR A 31 -3.77 2.00 -1.33
C THR A 31 -3.64 2.35 -2.82
N VAL A 32 -3.06 3.52 -3.12
CA VAL A 32 -2.78 3.98 -4.51
C VAL A 32 -1.88 3.03 -5.32
N PHE A 33 -1.23 2.06 -4.68
CA PHE A 33 -0.43 1.02 -5.34
C PHE A 33 -1.03 -0.39 -5.20
N GLY A 34 -2.32 -0.50 -4.83
CA GLY A 34 -3.05 -1.75 -4.83
C GLY A 34 -2.85 -2.64 -3.59
N TYR A 35 -2.17 -2.14 -2.55
CA TYR A 35 -1.92 -2.89 -1.32
C TYR A 35 -3.11 -2.81 -0.35
N PRO A 36 -3.52 -3.91 0.31
CA PRO A 36 -4.64 -3.89 1.26
C PRO A 36 -4.43 -2.93 2.43
N LEU A 37 -5.37 -2.00 2.60
CA LEU A 37 -5.44 -1.09 3.75
C LEU A 37 -6.62 -1.50 4.62
N GLY A 38 -6.34 -2.07 5.80
CA GLY A 38 -7.38 -2.64 6.66
C GLY A 38 -8.01 -3.92 6.09
N GLY A 39 -9.04 -4.41 6.79
CA GLY A 39 -9.82 -5.58 6.34
C GLY A 39 -11.09 -5.19 5.57
N PRO A 40 -11.81 -6.16 4.97
CA PRO A 40 -13.06 -5.89 4.28
C PRO A 40 -14.12 -5.24 5.18
N ALA A 41 -14.71 -4.13 4.73
CA ALA A 41 -15.69 -3.34 5.48
C ALA A 41 -16.88 -2.93 4.60
N ALA A 42 -17.81 -2.12 5.13
CA ALA A 42 -18.82 -1.49 4.28
C ALA A 42 -18.14 -0.54 3.27
N PHE A 43 -18.86 -0.19 2.19
CA PHE A 43 -18.32 0.71 1.16
C PHE A 43 -17.90 2.05 1.77
N ASP A 44 -18.79 2.70 2.52
CA ASP A 44 -18.53 4.01 3.12
C ASP A 44 -17.39 3.97 4.15
N ASP A 45 -17.30 2.90 4.95
CA ASP A 45 -16.18 2.70 5.89
C ASP A 45 -14.84 2.53 5.14
N SER A 46 -14.85 1.83 4.00
CA SER A 46 -13.66 1.64 3.18
C SER A 46 -13.20 2.94 2.52
N VAL A 47 -14.15 3.78 2.09
CA VAL A 47 -13.89 5.12 1.55
C VAL A 47 -13.33 6.02 2.65
N ALA A 48 -13.96 6.06 3.82
CA ALA A 48 -13.52 6.87 4.96
C ALA A 48 -12.10 6.50 5.42
N LEU A 49 -11.78 5.20 5.42
CA LEU A 49 -10.42 4.72 5.71
C LEU A 49 -9.40 5.26 4.69
N LEU A 50 -9.73 5.26 3.39
CA LEU A 50 -8.84 5.78 2.36
C LEU A 50 -8.66 7.30 2.45
N GLU A 51 -9.71 8.05 2.75
CA GLU A 51 -9.58 9.51 2.93
C GLU A 51 -8.64 9.86 4.10
N ALA A 52 -8.75 9.10 5.20
CA ALA A 52 -7.95 9.29 6.41
C ALA A 52 -6.49 8.81 6.26
N GLU A 53 -6.28 7.61 5.72
CA GLU A 53 -4.98 6.92 5.76
C GLU A 53 -4.34 6.68 4.38
N GLY A 54 -5.10 6.77 3.29
CA GLY A 54 -4.72 6.25 1.97
C GLY A 54 -3.39 6.77 1.42
N LEU A 55 -3.09 8.05 1.63
CA LEU A 55 -1.78 8.65 1.30
C LEU A 55 -0.82 8.72 2.49
N ALA A 56 -1.34 8.83 3.72
CA ALA A 56 -0.51 8.85 4.91
C ALA A 56 0.32 7.57 5.04
N VAL A 57 -0.26 6.43 4.62
CA VAL A 57 0.39 5.11 4.62
C VAL A 57 1.70 5.07 3.80
N LEU A 58 1.87 5.98 2.83
CA LEU A 58 3.10 6.06 2.04
C LEU A 58 4.31 6.48 2.87
N ALA A 59 4.07 7.22 3.96
CA ALA A 59 5.09 7.69 4.90
C ALA A 59 5.27 6.76 6.11
N ASP A 60 4.46 5.71 6.24
CA ASP A 60 4.59 4.72 7.32
C ASP A 60 5.93 4.01 7.26
N ARG A 61 6.26 3.30 8.36
CA ARG A 61 7.40 2.39 8.36
C ARG A 61 7.02 1.12 7.60
N TRP A 62 7.88 0.72 6.66
CA TRP A 62 7.70 -0.49 5.89
C TRP A 62 8.84 -1.47 6.13
N SER A 63 8.58 -2.74 5.87
CA SER A 63 9.60 -3.77 5.74
C SER A 63 9.45 -4.48 4.40
N VAL A 64 10.57 -4.74 3.74
CA VAL A 64 10.65 -5.49 2.49
C VAL A 64 11.40 -6.79 2.71
N LYS A 65 10.92 -7.86 2.07
CA LYS A 65 11.62 -9.13 2.03
C LYS A 65 12.72 -9.07 0.98
N HIS A 66 13.96 -9.33 1.38
CA HIS A 66 15.11 -9.41 0.47
C HIS A 66 15.93 -10.65 0.80
N GLY A 67 15.99 -11.61 -0.12
CA GLY A 67 16.46 -12.95 0.19
C GLY A 67 15.50 -13.65 1.18
N GLU A 68 16.05 -14.17 2.27
CA GLU A 68 15.26 -14.82 3.34
C GLU A 68 14.87 -13.85 4.46
N ASP A 69 15.49 -12.66 4.49
CA ASP A 69 15.37 -11.70 5.58
C ASP A 69 14.39 -10.56 5.28
N TRP A 70 13.96 -9.89 6.35
CA TRP A 70 13.15 -8.68 6.30
C TRP A 70 14.00 -7.49 6.71
N PHE A 71 13.95 -6.43 5.90
CA PHE A 71 14.66 -5.19 6.16
C PHE A 71 13.67 -4.04 6.31
N THR A 72 13.93 -3.10 7.21
CA THR A 72 13.21 -1.82 7.20
C THR A 72 13.48 -1.12 5.87
N CYS A 73 12.44 -0.54 5.29
CA CYS A 73 12.52 0.25 4.08
C CYS A 73 11.59 1.44 4.10
N ARG A 74 11.81 2.36 3.17
CA ARG A 74 10.89 3.44 2.80
C ARG A 74 10.35 3.22 1.39
N LEU A 75 9.12 3.64 1.14
CA LEU A 75 8.61 3.73 -0.22
C LEU A 75 9.29 4.93 -0.92
N VAL A 76 9.69 4.75 -2.17
CA VAL A 76 10.35 5.78 -2.98
C VAL A 76 9.49 6.16 -4.18
N GLU A 77 8.92 5.17 -4.86
CA GLU A 77 7.99 5.35 -5.97
C GLU A 77 6.84 4.37 -5.81
N THR A 78 5.62 4.81 -6.08
CA THR A 78 4.41 3.99 -6.01
C THR A 78 3.54 4.21 -7.23
N SER A 79 3.08 3.10 -7.80
CA SER A 79 2.08 3.05 -8.85
C SER A 79 1.24 1.78 -8.67
N PRO A 80 0.08 1.65 -9.32
CA PRO A 80 -0.72 0.43 -9.25
C PRO A 80 0.00 -0.85 -9.70
N GLU A 81 1.06 -0.72 -10.52
CA GLU A 81 1.79 -1.86 -11.09
C GLU A 81 3.11 -2.14 -10.38
N THR A 82 3.69 -1.13 -9.75
CA THR A 82 5.04 -1.22 -9.19
C THR A 82 5.20 -0.35 -7.98
N VAL A 83 5.89 -0.90 -6.98
CA VAL A 83 6.44 -0.16 -5.85
C VAL A 83 7.97 -0.26 -5.89
N VAL A 84 8.64 0.87 -5.72
CA VAL A 84 10.09 0.90 -5.47
C VAL A 84 10.30 1.26 -4.01
N VAL A 85 11.04 0.42 -3.30
CA VAL A 85 11.44 0.66 -1.91
C VAL A 85 12.94 0.86 -1.82
N GLN A 86 13.39 1.53 -0.77
CA GLN A 86 14.80 1.64 -0.41
C GLN A 86 15.03 1.10 0.99
N ILE A 87 15.97 0.16 1.14
CA ILE A 87 16.37 -0.38 2.44
C ILE A 87 16.99 0.74 3.29
N SER A 88 16.52 0.85 4.54
CA SER A 88 16.90 1.90 5.49
C SER A 88 17.41 1.37 6.83
N ASP A 89 17.71 0.07 6.93
CA ASP A 89 18.37 -0.52 8.10
C ASP A 89 19.85 -0.12 8.14
N PHE A 90 20.19 0.80 9.04
CA PHE A 90 21.56 1.23 9.25
C PHE A 90 22.44 0.06 9.66
N GLY A 91 23.58 -0.10 8.97
CA GLY A 91 24.53 -1.19 9.21
C GLY A 91 24.25 -2.47 8.43
N ALA A 92 23.12 -2.58 7.72
CA ALA A 92 22.91 -3.64 6.75
C ALA A 92 23.84 -3.46 5.53
N GLU A 93 24.34 -4.57 4.97
CA GLU A 93 25.14 -4.54 3.73
C GLU A 93 24.36 -3.88 2.58
N ASP A 94 23.06 -4.14 2.50
CA ASP A 94 22.17 -3.61 1.48
C ASP A 94 21.57 -2.23 1.83
N PHE A 95 22.10 -1.51 2.82
CA PHE A 95 21.63 -0.17 3.16
C PHE A 95 21.62 0.76 1.93
N GLY A 96 20.50 1.44 1.69
CA GLY A 96 20.33 2.35 0.55
C GLY A 96 19.99 1.66 -0.78
N LYS A 97 20.02 0.33 -0.86
CA LYS A 97 19.63 -0.43 -2.04
C LYS A 97 18.16 -0.22 -2.38
N ARG A 98 17.87 -0.02 -3.67
CA ARG A 98 16.51 0.08 -4.20
C ARG A 98 16.05 -1.27 -4.72
N ILE A 99 14.84 -1.67 -4.32
CA ILE A 99 14.20 -2.91 -4.76
C ILE A 99 12.90 -2.53 -5.47
N ARG A 100 12.74 -3.04 -6.69
CA ARG A 100 11.51 -2.90 -7.47
C ARG A 100 10.64 -4.13 -7.21
N LEU A 101 9.39 -3.91 -6.83
CA LEU A 101 8.40 -4.95 -6.57
C LEU A 101 7.22 -4.78 -7.53
N GLU A 102 6.81 -5.86 -8.18
CA GLU A 102 5.63 -5.89 -9.04
C GLU A 102 4.41 -6.26 -8.20
N ARG A 103 3.47 -5.31 -8.08
CA ARG A 103 2.22 -5.46 -7.31
C ARG A 103 2.40 -6.21 -5.97
N PRO A 104 3.28 -5.73 -5.06
CA PRO A 104 3.65 -6.48 -3.87
C PRO A 104 2.47 -6.72 -2.93
N GLY A 105 2.36 -7.93 -2.39
CA GLY A 105 1.49 -8.24 -1.26
C GLY A 105 2.26 -8.35 0.07
N PRO A 106 1.53 -8.66 1.17
CA PRO A 106 2.08 -8.82 2.51
C PRO A 106 3.24 -9.81 2.65
N GLU A 107 3.38 -10.73 1.70
CA GLU A 107 4.43 -11.74 1.65
C GLU A 107 5.82 -11.21 1.30
N VAL A 108 5.90 -10.02 0.66
CA VAL A 108 7.16 -9.37 0.27
C VAL A 108 7.29 -7.93 0.77
N LEU A 109 6.19 -7.28 1.12
CA LEU A 109 6.17 -5.91 1.65
C LEU A 109 5.14 -5.85 2.76
N LYS A 110 5.50 -5.38 3.94
CA LYS A 110 4.54 -5.23 5.05
C LYS A 110 4.76 -3.93 5.80
N ARG A 111 3.66 -3.36 6.29
CA ARG A 111 3.71 -2.24 7.23
C ARG A 111 4.27 -2.75 8.57
N ALA A 112 5.24 -2.04 9.13
CA ALA A 112 5.96 -2.42 10.35
C ALA A 112 5.33 -1.81 11.61
#